data_AF-A0A562ZYK9-F1
#
_entry.id   AF-A0A562ZYK9-F1
#
_cell.length_a   1.000
_cell.length_b   1.000
_cell.length_c   1.000
_cell.angle_alpha   90.00
_cell.angle_beta   90.00
_cell.angle_gamma   90.00
#
_symmetry.space_group_name_H-M   'P 1'
#
loop_
_entity.id
_entity.type
_entity.pdbx_description
1 polymer ?
#
loop_
_entity_poly.entity_id
_entity_poly.type
_entity_poly.pdbx_seq_one_letter_code
_entity_poly.pdbx_strand_id
1 'polypeptide(L)'
;MPSEPSVEASASHFSPCAEPSSDRQQLVLACRALWLTTLSLMTAFMHTCAPAHRHLLARRIGRNLATLAGQPDVFGADNCSRFDRLAAHWQAQAERFAPNADASSGGRGLLHALARLAPFAR
;
A
#
# COMPACT_ATOMS: atom_id res chain seq x y z
N MET A 1 43.41 23.00 -50.35
CA MET A 1 42.01 22.61 -50.12
C MET A 1 42.01 21.13 -49.75
N PRO A 2 42.11 20.76 -48.46
CA PRO A 2 42.08 19.37 -48.04
C PRO A 2 40.64 18.87 -47.90
N SER A 3 40.37 17.70 -48.46
CA SER A 3 39.10 16.98 -48.38
C SER A 3 38.90 16.41 -46.97
N GLU A 4 37.77 16.72 -46.33
CA GLU A 4 37.36 16.10 -45.07
C GLU A 4 36.84 14.68 -45.30
N PRO A 5 37.28 13.68 -44.52
CA PRO A 5 36.65 12.37 -44.52
C PRO A 5 35.34 12.42 -43.72
N SER A 6 34.25 12.05 -44.38
CA SER A 6 32.96 11.74 -43.75
C SER A 6 33.16 10.63 -42.71
N VAL A 7 33.10 10.99 -41.44
CA VAL A 7 32.93 10.05 -40.34
C VAL A 7 31.45 9.77 -40.22
N GLU A 8 30.98 8.76 -40.95
CA GLU A 8 29.72 8.08 -40.65
C GLU A 8 29.87 7.43 -39.27
N ALA A 9 29.55 8.22 -38.23
CA ALA A 9 29.34 7.71 -36.89
C ALA A 9 28.10 6.83 -36.95
N SER A 10 28.37 5.55 -37.22
CA SER A 10 27.45 4.43 -37.10
C SER A 10 26.56 4.64 -35.89
N ALA A 11 25.26 4.80 -36.16
CA ALA A 11 24.24 4.81 -35.15
C ALA A 11 24.35 3.49 -34.37
N SER A 12 24.96 3.57 -33.18
CA SER A 12 24.91 2.53 -32.17
C SER A 12 23.45 2.30 -31.85
N HIS A 13 22.88 1.31 -32.54
CA HIS A 13 21.58 0.73 -32.26
C HIS A 13 21.70 0.02 -30.91
N PHE A 14 21.60 0.81 -29.84
CA PHE A 14 21.40 0.31 -28.48
C PHE A 14 20.00 -0.31 -28.47
N SER A 15 19.89 -1.57 -28.88
CA SER A 15 18.74 -2.40 -28.52
C SER A 15 18.88 -2.71 -27.04
N PRO A 16 18.00 -2.19 -26.16
CA PRO A 16 17.88 -2.75 -24.84
C PRO A 16 17.15 -4.08 -25.03
N CYS A 17 17.91 -5.17 -25.24
CA CYS A 17 17.43 -6.50 -24.89
C CYS A 17 17.24 -6.48 -23.37
N ALA A 18 16.07 -6.03 -22.93
CA ALA A 18 15.65 -6.16 -21.54
C ALA A 18 15.51 -7.66 -21.27
N GLU A 19 16.54 -8.21 -20.62
CA GLU A 19 16.62 -9.60 -20.19
C GLU A 19 15.44 -9.92 -19.25
N PRO A 20 14.48 -10.77 -19.65
CA PRO A 20 13.30 -11.10 -18.85
C PRO A 20 13.66 -11.79 -17.52
N SER A 21 14.90 -12.28 -17.40
CA SER A 21 15.47 -12.83 -16.16
C SER A 21 15.64 -11.75 -15.06
N SER A 22 15.93 -10.50 -15.45
CA SER A 22 16.12 -9.38 -14.50
C SER A 22 14.81 -8.98 -13.84
N ASP A 23 13.72 -8.86 -14.61
CA ASP A 23 12.42 -8.42 -14.08
C ASP A 23 11.86 -9.42 -13.07
N ARG A 24 12.01 -10.73 -13.34
CA ARG A 24 11.59 -11.77 -12.39
C ARG A 24 12.42 -11.72 -11.10
N GLN A 25 13.73 -11.51 -11.19
CA GLN A 25 14.59 -11.37 -10.01
C GLN A 25 14.21 -10.13 -9.19
N GLN A 26 13.93 -9.00 -9.85
CA GLN A 26 13.44 -7.79 -9.19
C GLN A 26 12.10 -8.00 -8.50
N LEU A 27 11.17 -8.72 -9.14
CA LEU A 27 9.89 -9.08 -8.54
C LEU A 27 10.06 -9.93 -7.28
N VAL A 28 10.95 -10.93 -7.31
CA VAL A 28 11.25 -11.77 -6.13
C VAL A 28 11.84 -10.93 -4.99
N LEU A 29 12.75 -10.01 -5.30
CA LEU A 29 13.33 -9.10 -4.32
C LEU A 29 12.28 -8.15 -3.72
N ALA A 30 11.39 -7.60 -4.56
CA ALA A 30 10.29 -6.74 -4.13
C ALA A 30 9.33 -7.50 -3.22
N CYS A 31 8.95 -8.72 -3.58
CA CYS A 31 8.10 -9.59 -2.77
C CYS A 31 8.75 -9.91 -1.41
N ARG A 32 10.06 -10.21 -1.40
CA ARG A 32 10.81 -10.46 -0.17
C ARG A 32 10.87 -9.22 0.73
N ALA A 33 11.16 -8.05 0.15
CA ALA A 33 11.18 -6.80 0.89
C ALA A 33 9.79 -6.47 1.47
N LEU A 34 8.73 -6.72 0.70
CA LEU A 34 7.35 -6.53 1.15
C LEU A 34 6.99 -7.49 2.28
N TRP A 35 7.42 -8.75 2.22
CA TRP A 35 7.24 -9.71 3.30
C TRP A 35 7.95 -9.28 4.59
N LEU A 36 9.22 -8.88 4.51
CA LEU A 36 9.97 -8.37 5.67
C LEU A 36 9.34 -7.11 6.27
N THR A 37 8.88 -6.20 5.41
CA THR A 37 8.15 -5.00 5.85
C THR A 37 6.87 -5.39 6.59
N THR A 38 6.15 -6.38 6.10
CA THR A 38 4.91 -6.88 6.71
C THR A 38 5.19 -7.46 8.10
N LEU A 39 6.24 -8.26 8.25
CA LEU A 39 6.65 -8.79 9.56
C LEU A 39 7.05 -7.67 10.53
N SER A 40 7.79 -6.66 10.06
CA SER A 40 8.14 -5.48 10.87
C SER A 40 6.89 -4.72 11.35
N LEU A 41 5.89 -4.54 10.47
CA LEU A 41 4.62 -3.92 10.84
C LEU A 41 3.82 -4.76 11.85
N MET A 42 3.82 -6.08 11.72
CA MET A 42 3.18 -6.97 12.71
C MET A 42 3.86 -6.82 14.08
N THR A 43 5.19 -6.75 14.13
CA THR A 43 5.93 -6.47 15.37
C THR A 43 5.57 -5.11 15.95
N ALA A 44 5.60 -4.05 15.14
CA ALA A 44 5.21 -2.71 15.58
C ALA A 44 3.76 -2.65 16.09
N PHE A 45 2.85 -3.42 15.48
CA PHE A 45 1.46 -3.52 15.92
C PHE A 45 1.35 -4.05 17.35
N MET A 46 2.17 -5.05 17.73
CA MET A 46 2.17 -5.59 19.08
C MET A 46 2.59 -4.56 20.13
N HIS A 47 3.56 -3.71 19.80
CA HIS A 47 4.09 -2.69 20.71
C HIS A 47 3.29 -1.38 20.74
N THR A 48 2.43 -1.15 19.75
CA THR A 48 1.64 0.08 19.65
C THR A 48 0.45 0.00 20.61
N CYS A 49 0.30 0.92 21.56
CA CYS A 49 -0.86 0.95 22.48
C CYS A 49 -2.03 1.80 21.95
N ALA A 50 -1.79 2.78 21.08
CA ALA A 50 -2.81 3.70 20.60
C ALA A 50 -3.74 3.03 19.56
N PRO A 51 -5.08 3.04 19.76
CA PRO A 51 -6.03 2.30 18.91
C PRO A 51 -6.06 2.84 17.47
N ALA A 52 -6.00 4.16 17.27
CA ALA A 52 -5.97 4.75 15.92
C ALA A 52 -4.73 4.31 15.11
N HIS A 53 -3.56 4.22 15.77
CA HIS A 53 -2.35 3.72 15.13
C HIS A 53 -2.43 2.22 14.84
N ARG A 54 -3.01 1.43 15.76
CA ARG A 54 -3.30 0.01 15.53
C ARG A 54 -4.18 -0.23 14.31
N HIS A 55 -5.22 0.59 14.12
CA HIS A 55 -6.08 0.53 12.94
C HIS A 55 -5.29 0.72 11.64
N LEU A 56 -4.47 1.78 11.57
CA LEU A 56 -3.68 2.08 10.37
C LEU A 56 -2.65 0.97 10.07
N LEU A 57 -1.98 0.47 11.11
CA LEU A 57 -1.04 -0.65 10.98
C LEU A 57 -1.75 -1.92 10.48
N ALA A 58 -2.88 -2.29 11.08
CA ALA A 58 -3.66 -3.45 10.67
C ALA A 58 -4.11 -3.37 9.20
N ARG A 59 -4.59 -2.20 8.75
CA ARG A 59 -4.93 -1.98 7.33
C ARG A 59 -3.74 -2.12 6.41
N ARG A 60 -2.58 -1.60 6.82
CA ARG A 60 -1.36 -1.67 6.00
C ARG A 60 -0.83 -3.10 5.90
N ILE A 61 -0.85 -3.85 7.01
CA ILE A 61 -0.51 -5.27 7.02
C ILE A 61 -1.45 -6.06 6.09
N GLY A 62 -2.76 -5.86 6.20
CA GLY A 62 -3.76 -6.52 5.35
C GLY A 62 -3.54 -6.25 3.86
N ARG A 63 -3.29 -4.99 3.48
CA ARG A 63 -2.97 -4.62 2.10
C ARG A 63 -1.71 -5.29 1.57
N ASN A 64 -0.63 -5.29 2.35
CA ASN A 64 0.61 -5.93 1.93
C ASN A 64 0.42 -7.44 1.69
N LEU A 65 -0.34 -8.11 2.55
CA LEU A 65 -0.66 -9.54 2.40
C LEU A 65 -1.50 -9.80 1.15
N ALA A 66 -2.51 -8.96 0.87
CA ALA A 66 -3.28 -9.06 -0.38
C ALA A 66 -2.39 -8.86 -1.62
N THR A 67 -1.43 -7.92 -1.57
CA THR A 67 -0.45 -7.75 -2.65
C THR A 67 0.41 -9.00 -2.83
N LEU A 68 0.86 -9.65 -1.75
CA LEU A 68 1.62 -10.90 -1.84
C LEU A 68 0.77 -12.07 -2.38
N ALA A 69 -0.51 -12.13 -2.03
CA ALA A 69 -1.43 -13.14 -2.56
C ALA A 69 -1.62 -13.02 -4.07
N GLY A 70 -1.57 -11.81 -4.62
CA GLY A 70 -1.61 -11.55 -6.06
C GLY A 70 -0.35 -11.97 -6.84
N GLN A 71 0.65 -12.60 -6.21
CA GLN A 71 1.91 -13.02 -6.84
C GLN A 71 2.09 -14.55 -6.85
N PRO A 72 1.22 -15.31 -7.56
CA PRO A 72 1.28 -16.78 -7.60
C PRO A 72 2.59 -17.31 -8.19
N ASP A 73 3.21 -16.57 -9.12
CA ASP A 73 4.47 -16.96 -9.77
C ASP A 73 5.69 -16.97 -8.83
N VAL A 74 5.57 -16.30 -7.67
CA VAL A 74 6.64 -16.19 -6.66
C VAL A 74 6.42 -17.15 -5.49
N PHE A 75 5.19 -17.28 -5.00
CA PHE A 75 4.90 -18.02 -3.76
C PHE A 75 4.10 -19.31 -3.95
N GLY A 76 3.50 -19.52 -5.13
CA GLY A 76 2.59 -20.64 -5.40
C GLY A 76 1.20 -20.45 -4.78
N ALA A 77 0.22 -21.17 -5.33
CA ALA A 77 -1.21 -21.01 -5.02
C ALA A 77 -1.56 -21.24 -3.53
N ASP A 78 -0.89 -22.18 -2.87
CA ASP A 78 -1.14 -22.49 -1.46
C ASP A 78 -0.77 -21.34 -0.53
N ASN A 79 0.37 -20.70 -0.78
CA ASN A 79 0.80 -19.55 0.01
C ASN A 79 -0.07 -18.33 -0.29
N CYS A 80 -0.46 -18.12 -1.55
CA CYS A 80 -1.42 -17.07 -1.91
C CYS A 80 -2.73 -17.22 -1.14
N SER A 81 -3.29 -18.44 -1.07
CA SER A 81 -4.50 -18.73 -0.31
C SER A 81 -4.33 -18.51 1.20
N ARG A 82 -3.12 -18.70 1.74
CA ARG A 82 -2.80 -18.37 3.14
C ARG A 82 -2.71 -16.86 3.34
N PHE A 83 -2.07 -16.14 2.42
CA PHE A 83 -1.98 -14.68 2.46
C PHE A 83 -3.35 -14.02 2.36
N ASP A 84 -4.25 -14.51 1.52
CA ASP A 84 -5.63 -14.01 1.44
C ASP A 84 -6.38 -14.16 2.77
N ARG A 85 -6.29 -15.34 3.40
CA ARG A 85 -6.91 -15.58 4.72
C ARG A 85 -6.33 -14.65 5.78
N LEU A 86 -5.02 -14.45 5.77
CA LEU A 86 -4.36 -13.52 6.69
C LEU A 86 -4.76 -12.07 6.39
N ALA A 87 -4.88 -11.67 5.13
CA ALA A 87 -5.32 -10.34 4.73
C ALA A 87 -6.74 -10.06 5.23
N ALA A 88 -7.66 -11.02 5.06
CA ALA A 88 -9.02 -10.94 5.60
C ALA A 88 -9.04 -10.83 7.13
N HIS A 89 -8.22 -11.63 7.81
CA HIS A 89 -8.07 -11.55 9.27
C HIS A 89 -7.59 -10.16 9.72
N TRP A 90 -6.56 -9.61 9.08
CA TRP A 90 -6.03 -8.29 9.41
C TRP A 90 -6.99 -7.15 9.05
N GLN A 91 -7.81 -7.31 8.01
CA GLN A 91 -8.88 -6.37 7.70
C GLN A 91 -9.94 -6.38 8.80
N ALA A 92 -10.40 -7.56 9.25
CA ALA A 92 -11.32 -7.66 10.37
C ALA A 92 -10.71 -7.06 11.66
N GLN A 93 -9.42 -7.26 11.89
CA GLN A 93 -8.71 -6.65 13.01
C GLN A 93 -8.65 -5.13 12.90
N ALA A 94 -8.46 -4.58 11.69
CA ALA A 94 -8.51 -3.15 11.48
C ALA A 94 -9.87 -2.56 11.84
N GLU A 95 -10.97 -3.19 11.44
CA GLU A 95 -12.33 -2.73 11.77
C GLU A 95 -12.54 -2.66 13.29
N ARG A 96 -11.99 -3.60 14.06
CA ARG A 96 -12.10 -3.58 15.54
C ARG A 96 -11.44 -2.38 16.20
N PHE A 97 -10.41 -1.81 15.58
CA PHE A 97 -9.72 -0.63 16.07
C PHE A 97 -10.13 0.65 15.34
N ALA A 98 -11.09 0.57 14.43
CA ALA A 98 -11.56 1.73 13.70
C ALA A 98 -11.93 2.84 14.70
N PRO A 99 -11.41 4.06 14.53
CA PRO A 99 -11.85 5.16 15.37
C PRO A 99 -13.35 5.31 15.16
N ASN A 100 -14.13 5.20 16.24
CA ASN A 100 -15.57 5.46 16.21
C ASN A 100 -15.77 6.87 15.64
N ALA A 101 -16.11 6.95 14.36
CA ALA A 101 -16.30 8.21 13.65
C ALA A 101 -17.49 9.00 14.23
N ASP A 102 -18.30 8.38 15.10
CA ASP A 102 -19.46 8.97 15.75
C ASP A 102 -19.12 9.91 16.92
N ALA A 103 -17.88 9.94 17.41
CA ALA A 103 -17.51 10.83 18.53
C ALA A 103 -16.98 12.22 18.10
N SER A 104 -16.76 12.47 16.79
CA SER A 104 -16.20 13.74 16.29
C SER A 104 -17.17 14.58 15.46
N SER A 105 -18.49 14.30 15.52
CA SER A 105 -19.52 15.18 14.97
C SER A 105 -19.89 16.36 15.90
N GLY A 106 -19.05 16.67 16.90
CA GLY A 106 -19.25 17.78 17.85
C GLY A 106 -18.99 19.18 17.27
N GLY A 107 -18.33 19.31 16.12
CA GLY A 107 -18.06 20.61 15.49
C GLY A 107 -19.11 21.06 14.47
N ARG A 108 -19.80 20.11 13.82
CA ARG A 108 -20.82 20.40 12.80
C ARG A 108 -22.25 20.41 13.37
N GLY A 109 -22.50 19.71 14.48
CA GLY A 109 -23.78 19.75 15.19
C GLY A 109 -24.08 21.12 15.82
N LEU A 110 -23.06 21.85 16.29
CA LEU A 110 -23.26 23.16 16.92
C LEU A 110 -23.66 24.23 15.91
N LEU A 111 -23.07 24.21 14.71
CA LEU A 111 -23.47 25.11 13.61
C LEU A 111 -24.90 24.81 13.12
N HIS A 112 -25.29 23.53 13.11
CA HIS A 112 -26.65 23.15 12.71
C HIS A 112 -27.71 23.37 13.82
N ALA A 113 -27.31 23.36 15.09
CA ALA A 113 -28.15 23.69 16.24
C ALA A 113 -28.34 25.21 16.38
N LEU A 114 -27.30 26.00 16.13
CA LEU A 114 -27.39 27.46 16.09
C LEU A 114 -28.21 27.94 14.89
N ALA A 115 -28.14 27.26 13.74
CA ALA A 115 -29.01 27.54 12.59
C ALA A 115 -30.49 27.20 12.86
N ARG A 116 -30.79 26.36 13.85
CA ARG A 116 -32.16 25.98 14.24
C ARG A 116 -32.76 26.88 15.34
N LEU A 117 -31.96 27.81 15.89
CA LEU A 117 -32.34 28.75 16.95
C LEU A 117 -32.51 30.19 16.44
N ALA A 118 -32.70 30.40 15.13
CA ALA A 118 -33.17 31.68 14.61
C ALA A 118 -34.71 31.63 14.39
N PRO A 119 -35.54 31.90 15.41
CA PRO A 119 -36.93 32.24 15.17
C PRO A 119 -36.99 33.69 14.68
N PHE A 120 -37.68 33.86 13.55
CA PHE A 120 -38.47 35.04 13.18
C PHE A 120 -38.28 36.29 14.06
N ALA A 121 -37.52 37.26 13.55
CA ALA A 121 -37.76 38.67 13.87
C ALA A 121 -38.10 39.36 12.55
N ARG A 122 -39.37 39.74 12.46
CA ARG A 122 -39.99 40.57 11.43
C ARG A 122 -39.61 42.03 11.66
#